data_AF-A0A401TPV2-F1
#
_entry.id   AF-A0A401TPV2-F1
#
_cell.length_a   1.000
_cell.length_b   1.000
_cell.length_c   1.000
_cell.angle_alpha   90.00
_cell.angle_beta   90.00
_cell.angle_gamma   90.00
#
_symmetry.space_group_name_H-M   'P 1'
#
loop_
_entity.id
_entity.type
_entity.pdbx_description
1 polymer ?
#
loop_
_entity_poly.entity_id
_entity_poly.type
_entity_poly.pdbx_seq_one_letter_code
_entity_poly.pdbx_strand_id
1 'polypeptide(L)'
;LSLSLSLSLSLSPPFPRALVLEFHSLLARFAECHPRGHLVLLIDGADCVQTHNKQRASDWIPETVPHRVTLVLSVMEDSPLHRALAARRGVVTVRLGPLDPLDRSEIVRRRLAVFGKRLEESPFNNQ
;
A
#
# COMPACT_ATOMS: atom_id res chain seq x y z
N LEU A 1 24.91 -0.49 1.73
CA LEU A 1 24.30 -1.62 0.99
C LEU A 1 22.84 -1.27 0.74
N SER A 2 22.55 -0.66 -0.42
CA SER A 2 21.19 -0.28 -0.81
C SER A 2 20.61 -1.41 -1.65
N LEU A 3 19.60 -2.12 -1.13
CA LEU A 3 18.87 -3.14 -1.88
C LEU A 3 17.74 -2.42 -2.65
N SER A 4 18.03 -2.02 -3.88
CA SER A 4 17.01 -1.62 -4.84
C SER A 4 16.37 -2.88 -5.41
N LEU A 5 15.21 -3.28 -4.88
CA LEU A 5 14.36 -4.28 -5.52
C LEU A 5 13.64 -3.60 -6.69
N SER A 6 14.30 -3.57 -7.86
CA SER A 6 13.63 -3.20 -9.11
C SER A 6 12.72 -4.35 -9.52
N LEU A 7 11.42 -4.24 -9.26
CA LEU A 7 10.38 -5.08 -9.85
C LEU A 7 10.21 -4.67 -11.33
N SER A 8 11.17 -5.04 -12.17
CA SER A 8 11.05 -4.93 -13.62
C SER A 8 10.10 -6.03 -14.12
N LEU A 9 8.79 -5.78 -14.06
CA LEU A 9 7.78 -6.63 -14.69
C LEU A 9 7.64 -6.21 -16.16
N SER A 10 8.52 -6.71 -17.03
CA SER A 10 8.26 -6.73 -18.48
C SER A 10 7.41 -7.95 -18.81
N LEU A 11 6.16 -7.95 -18.37
CA LEU A 11 5.22 -9.01 -18.69
C LEU A 11 3.91 -8.35 -19.11
N SER A 12 3.63 -8.38 -20.42
CA SER A 12 2.24 -8.42 -20.87
C SER A 12 1.72 -9.79 -20.43
N PRO A 13 0.86 -9.91 -19.39
CA PRO A 13 0.62 -11.23 -18.83
C PRO A 13 -0.54 -11.92 -19.55
N PRO A 14 -0.36 -13.18 -19.97
CA PRO A 14 -1.48 -14.10 -20.04
C PRO A 14 -1.87 -14.42 -18.58
N PHE A 15 -3.10 -14.03 -18.19
CA PHE A 15 -3.81 -14.43 -16.97
C PHE A 15 -3.34 -13.85 -15.60
N PRO A 16 -4.18 -13.01 -14.95
CA PRO A 16 -3.95 -12.45 -13.60
C PRO A 16 -3.60 -13.47 -12.50
N ARG A 17 -4.01 -14.74 -12.66
CA ARG A 17 -3.76 -15.79 -11.67
C ARG A 17 -2.30 -16.23 -11.58
N ALA A 18 -1.56 -16.24 -12.70
CA ALA A 18 -0.15 -16.63 -12.69
C ALA A 18 0.68 -15.62 -11.88
N LEU A 19 0.37 -14.33 -12.02
CA LEU A 19 1.01 -13.26 -11.28
C LEU A 19 0.75 -13.34 -9.76
N VAL A 20 -0.48 -13.71 -9.36
CA VAL A 20 -0.79 -13.96 -7.94
C VAL A 20 0.06 -15.11 -7.37
N LEU A 21 0.16 -16.22 -8.11
CA LEU A 21 0.96 -17.37 -7.68
C LEU A 21 2.46 -17.03 -7.60
N GLU A 22 2.96 -16.27 -8.57
CA GLU A 22 4.34 -15.81 -8.57
C GLU A 22 4.60 -14.86 -7.41
N PHE A 23 3.69 -13.91 -7.15
CA PHE A 23 3.77 -13.03 -5.99
C PHE A 23 3.88 -13.82 -4.68
N HIS A 24 3.02 -14.82 -4.47
CA HIS A 24 3.07 -15.66 -3.27
C HIS A 24 4.41 -16.42 -3.16
N SER A 25 4.87 -16.97 -4.28
CA SER A 25 6.14 -17.71 -4.35
C SER A 25 7.34 -16.82 -4.04
N LEU A 26 7.33 -15.56 -4.48
CA LEU A 26 8.38 -14.59 -4.19
C LEU A 26 8.44 -14.25 -2.70
N LEU A 27 7.29 -14.06 -2.05
CA LEU A 27 7.23 -13.79 -0.61
C LEU A 27 7.78 -14.97 0.21
N ALA A 28 7.40 -16.20 -0.16
CA ALA A 28 7.90 -17.41 0.49
C ALA A 28 9.42 -17.56 0.31
N ARG A 29 9.90 -17.45 -0.93
CA ARG A 29 11.33 -17.54 -1.27
C ARG A 29 12.16 -16.49 -0.56
N PHE A 30 11.64 -15.26 -0.40
CA PHE A 30 12.33 -14.24 0.40
C PHE A 30 12.54 -14.72 1.84
N ALA A 31 11.47 -15.20 2.49
CA ALA A 31 11.51 -15.63 3.89
C ALA A 31 12.47 -16.81 4.13
N GLU A 32 12.61 -17.70 3.14
CA GLU A 32 13.55 -18.83 3.13
C GLU A 32 15.00 -18.38 2.92
N CYS A 33 15.28 -17.61 1.86
CA CYS A 33 16.64 -17.24 1.48
C CYS A 33 17.26 -16.17 2.39
N HIS A 34 16.45 -15.42 3.14
CA HIS A 34 16.93 -14.30 3.97
C HIS A 34 16.67 -14.55 5.45
N PRO A 35 17.42 -15.46 6.12
CA PRO A 35 17.12 -15.88 7.48
C PRO A 35 17.29 -14.80 8.55
N ARG A 36 17.95 -13.70 8.22
CA ARG A 36 18.15 -12.55 9.09
C ARG A 36 17.51 -11.27 8.55
N GLY A 37 16.86 -11.35 7.38
CA GLY A 37 16.21 -10.21 6.73
C GLY A 37 14.73 -10.13 7.09
N HIS A 38 14.18 -8.93 6.96
CA HIS A 38 12.74 -8.68 7.07
C HIS A 38 12.31 -7.82 5.88
N LEU A 39 11.27 -8.25 5.16
CA LEU A 39 10.73 -7.53 4.02
C LEU A 39 9.45 -6.83 4.42
N VAL A 40 9.43 -5.52 4.31
CA VAL A 40 8.21 -4.71 4.45
C VAL A 40 7.79 -4.25 3.06
N LEU A 41 6.60 -4.66 2.61
CA LEU A 41 5.99 -4.12 1.40
C LEU A 41 4.85 -3.19 1.79
N LEU A 42 4.95 -1.93 1.35
CA LEU A 42 3.84 -1.00 1.33
C LEU A 42 3.18 -1.06 -0.04
N ILE A 43 1.88 -1.36 -0.08
CA ILE A 43 1.08 -1.37 -1.31
C ILE A 43 0.05 -0.26 -1.20
N ASP A 44 0.26 0.77 -2.03
CA ASP A 44 -0.70 1.87 -2.16
C ASP A 44 -1.91 1.45 -2.99
N GLY A 45 -3.10 1.95 -2.64
CA GLY A 45 -4.36 1.61 -3.32
C GLY A 45 -4.61 0.09 -3.48
N ALA A 46 -4.36 -0.70 -2.44
CA ALA A 46 -4.37 -2.16 -2.53
C ALA A 46 -5.75 -2.73 -2.93
N ASP A 47 -6.84 -1.99 -2.68
CA ASP A 47 -8.21 -2.32 -3.09
C ASP A 47 -8.47 -2.09 -4.59
N CYS A 48 -7.53 -1.50 -5.32
CA CYS A 48 -7.58 -1.39 -6.78
C CYS A 48 -7.06 -2.65 -7.50
N VAL A 49 -6.48 -3.61 -6.78
CA VAL A 49 -5.99 -4.86 -7.38
C VAL A 49 -7.18 -5.72 -7.82
N GLN A 50 -7.40 -5.78 -9.13
CA GLN A 50 -8.50 -6.55 -9.73
C GLN A 50 -8.07 -7.99 -10.02
N THR A 51 -8.74 -8.95 -9.40
CA THR A 51 -8.66 -10.37 -9.77
C THR A 51 -9.80 -10.70 -10.74
N HIS A 52 -9.51 -11.42 -11.83
CA HIS A 52 -10.51 -11.74 -12.86
C HIS A 52 -11.63 -12.66 -12.32
N ASN A 53 -12.85 -12.56 -12.88
CA ASN A 53 -13.99 -13.47 -12.67
C ASN A 53 -14.35 -13.85 -11.22
N LYS A 54 -15.16 -13.02 -10.54
CA LYS A 54 -15.88 -13.38 -9.29
C LYS A 54 -14.99 -13.81 -8.11
N GLN A 55 -13.68 -13.58 -8.18
CA GLN A 55 -12.74 -13.83 -7.08
C GLN A 55 -12.93 -12.81 -5.96
N ARG A 56 -12.66 -13.21 -4.71
CA ARG A 56 -12.79 -12.31 -3.55
C ARG A 56 -11.70 -11.25 -3.64
N ALA A 57 -12.02 -10.04 -3.16
CA ALA A 57 -11.08 -8.91 -3.21
C ALA A 57 -9.73 -9.19 -2.52
N SER A 58 -9.67 -10.15 -1.59
CA SER A 58 -8.45 -10.54 -0.89
C SER A 58 -7.70 -11.74 -1.49
N ASP A 59 -8.17 -12.36 -2.58
CA ASP A 59 -7.61 -13.60 -3.12
C ASP A 59 -6.16 -13.46 -3.62
N TRP A 60 -5.75 -12.25 -3.98
CA TRP A 60 -4.37 -11.97 -4.37
C TRP A 60 -3.41 -11.91 -3.16
N ILE A 61 -3.94 -11.79 -1.94
CA ILE A 61 -3.14 -11.76 -0.70
C ILE A 61 -3.04 -13.19 -0.17
N PRO A 62 -1.82 -13.73 0.09
CA PRO A 62 -1.68 -15.09 0.60
C PRO A 62 -2.41 -15.22 1.93
N GLU A 63 -3.07 -16.35 2.20
CA GLU A 63 -3.87 -16.57 3.43
C GLU A 63 -3.03 -16.52 4.72
N THR A 64 -1.78 -16.95 4.63
CA THR A 64 -0.76 -16.78 5.68
C THR A 64 0.42 -16.02 5.10
N VAL A 65 0.73 -14.85 5.67
CA VAL A 65 1.91 -14.08 5.27
C VAL A 65 3.15 -14.75 5.89
N PRO A 66 4.23 -15.01 5.13
CA PRO A 66 5.45 -15.61 5.67
C PRO A 66 6.02 -14.79 6.84
N HIS A 67 6.59 -15.47 7.84
CA HIS A 67 7.03 -14.89 9.13
C HIS A 67 8.08 -13.77 9.05
N ARG A 68 8.71 -13.54 7.89
CA ARG A 68 9.70 -12.46 7.64
C ARG A 68 9.21 -11.41 6.66
N VAL A 69 7.90 -11.38 6.43
CA VAL A 69 7.24 -10.45 5.53
C VAL A 69 6.17 -9.70 6.31
N THR A 70 6.15 -8.37 6.15
CA THR A 70 5.05 -7.52 6.59
C THR A 70 4.45 -6.85 5.38
N LEU A 71 3.16 -7.05 5.18
CA LEU A 71 2.38 -6.32 4.18
C LEU A 71 1.68 -5.16 4.88
N VAL A 72 1.95 -3.95 4.42
CA VAL A 72 1.24 -2.73 4.82
C VAL A 72 0.41 -2.31 3.63
N LEU A 73 -0.91 -2.25 3.81
CA LEU A 73 -1.86 -1.99 2.74
C LEU A 73 -2.60 -0.71 3.05
N SER A 74 -2.54 0.28 2.16
CA SER A 74 -3.52 1.36 2.20
C SER A 74 -4.71 0.96 1.35
N VAL A 75 -5.89 1.10 1.94
CA VAL A 75 -7.17 0.78 1.28
C VAL A 75 -8.17 1.87 1.61
N MET A 76 -9.16 2.04 0.73
CA MET A 76 -10.31 2.87 1.07
C MET A 76 -11.13 2.22 2.19
N GLU A 77 -11.64 3.06 3.11
CA GLU A 77 -12.58 2.63 4.14
C GLU A 77 -13.80 1.98 3.48
N ASP A 78 -14.31 0.92 4.12
CA ASP A 78 -15.42 0.10 3.65
C ASP A 78 -15.31 -0.53 2.25
N SER A 79 -14.14 -0.49 1.61
CA SER A 79 -13.87 -1.26 0.39
C SER A 79 -14.10 -2.77 0.61
N PRO A 80 -14.43 -3.54 -0.43
CA PRO A 80 -14.55 -5.01 -0.32
C PRO A 80 -13.31 -5.67 0.28
N LEU A 81 -12.11 -5.15 -0.05
CA LEU A 81 -10.86 -5.63 0.52
C LEU A 81 -10.74 -5.28 2.01
N HIS A 82 -11.05 -4.04 2.41
CA HIS A 82 -11.05 -3.64 3.82
C HIS A 82 -11.94 -4.56 4.67
N ARG A 83 -13.17 -4.84 4.20
CA ARG A 83 -14.10 -5.74 4.90
C ARG A 83 -13.59 -7.18 4.97
N ALA A 84 -12.99 -7.68 3.90
CA ALA A 84 -12.41 -9.03 3.89
C ALA A 84 -11.22 -9.15 4.87
N LEU A 85 -10.38 -8.12 4.95
CA LEU A 85 -9.24 -8.08 5.88
C LEU A 85 -9.66 -7.90 7.34
N ALA A 86 -10.75 -7.18 7.62
CA ALA A 86 -11.25 -6.98 8.98
C ALA A 86 -11.63 -8.30 9.69
N ALA A 87 -12.05 -9.32 8.94
CA ALA A 87 -12.37 -10.64 9.47
C ALA A 87 -11.15 -11.57 9.62
N ARG A 88 -9.97 -11.14 9.15
CA ARG A 88 -8.79 -11.98 9.02
C ARG A 88 -7.89 -11.87 10.25
N ARG A 89 -7.44 -13.02 10.77
CA ARG A 89 -6.51 -13.06 11.92
C ARG A 89 -5.15 -12.46 11.55
N GLY A 90 -4.52 -11.78 12.50
CA GLY A 90 -3.19 -11.20 12.33
C GLY A 90 -3.13 -9.90 11.52
N VAL A 91 -4.29 -9.34 11.15
CA VAL A 91 -4.38 -8.01 10.54
C VAL A 91 -4.50 -6.96 11.64
N VAL A 92 -3.72 -5.89 11.53
CA VAL A 92 -3.84 -4.69 12.37
C VAL A 92 -4.33 -3.54 11.48
N THR A 93 -5.43 -2.91 11.87
CA THR A 93 -6.02 -1.80 11.13
C THR A 93 -5.69 -0.48 11.80
N VAL A 94 -5.13 0.45 11.03
CA VAL A 94 -4.95 1.85 11.43
C VAL A 94 -5.86 2.69 10.55
N ARG A 95 -6.82 3.40 11.17
CA ARG A 95 -7.69 4.32 10.46
C ARG A 95 -7.01 5.67 10.34
N LEU A 96 -6.91 6.18 9.11
CA LEU A 96 -6.41 7.52 8.82
C LEU A 96 -7.60 8.44 8.61
N GLY A 97 -7.78 9.40 9.52
CA GLY A 97 -8.76 10.46 9.36
C GLY A 97 -8.32 11.50 8.33
N PRO A 98 -9.21 12.45 7.98
CA PRO A 98 -8.79 13.63 7.23
C PRO A 98 -7.70 14.38 8.00
N LEU A 99 -6.77 15.01 7.26
CA LEU A 99 -5.78 15.90 7.87
C LEU A 99 -6.49 17.09 8.52
N ASP A 100 -6.07 17.44 9.73
CA ASP A 100 -6.49 18.67 10.38
C ASP A 100 -6.13 19.88 9.48
N PRO A 101 -6.95 20.94 9.42
CA PRO A 101 -6.66 22.11 8.60
C PRO A 101 -5.28 22.73 8.88
N LEU A 102 -4.83 22.72 10.14
CA LEU A 102 -3.51 23.22 10.53
C LEU A 102 -2.41 22.32 9.97
N ASP A 103 -2.51 21.00 10.15
CA ASP A 103 -1.56 20.03 9.61
C ASP A 103 -1.49 20.11 8.09
N ARG A 104 -2.65 20.24 7.43
CA ARG A 104 -2.75 20.44 5.98
C ARG A 104 -2.01 21.71 5.54
N SER A 105 -2.23 22.84 6.22
CA SER A 105 -1.54 24.10 5.89
C SER A 105 -0.03 23.96 6.07
N GLU A 106 0.42 23.28 7.12
CA GLU A 106 1.83 23.08 7.41
C GLU A 106 2.51 22.18 6.37
N ILE A 107 1.86 21.10 5.95
CA ILE A 107 2.34 20.23 4.86
C ILE A 107 2.52 21.04 3.57
N VAL A 108 1.53 21.87 3.22
CA VAL A 108 1.57 22.71 2.02
C VAL A 108 2.69 23.76 2.13
N ARG A 109 2.82 24.46 3.26
CA ARG A 109 3.92 25.42 3.50
C ARG A 109 5.28 24.76 3.33
N ARG A 110 5.51 23.61 3.98
CA ARG A 110 6.77 22.86 3.87
C ARG A 110 7.05 22.45 2.43
N ARG A 111 6.04 22.02 1.68
CA ARG A 111 6.20 21.66 0.28
C ARG A 111 6.52 22.86 -0.61
N LEU A 112 5.90 24.01 -0.39
CA LEU A 112 6.13 25.25 -1.14
C LEU A 112 7.50 25.87 -0.83
N ALA A 113 7.94 25.80 0.42
CA ALA A 113 9.23 26.33 0.87
C ALA A 113 10.42 25.71 0.11
N VAL A 114 10.32 24.43 -0.28
CA VAL A 114 11.32 23.75 -1.14
C VAL A 114 11.56 24.50 -2.46
N PHE A 115 10.55 25.25 -2.94
CA PHE A 115 10.60 26.02 -4.18
C PHE A 115 10.74 27.53 -3.92
N GLY A 116 11.06 27.96 -2.70
CA GLY A 116 11.11 29.37 -2.32
C GLY A 116 9.75 30.08 -2.33
N LYS A 117 8.65 29.32 -2.39
CA LYS A 117 7.28 29.85 -2.38
C LYS A 117 6.72 29.86 -0.96
N ARG A 118 5.80 30.79 -0.69
CA ARG A 118 5.07 30.88 0.58
C ARG A 118 3.59 30.63 0.30
N LEU A 119 2.92 29.98 1.25
CA LEU A 119 1.47 29.88 1.22
C LEU A 119 0.90 31.25 1.62
N GLU A 120 0.12 31.88 0.75
CA GLU A 120 -0.66 33.05 1.14
C GLU A 120 -1.91 32.59 1.87
N GLU A 121 -2.09 33.08 3.09
CA GLU A 121 -3.17 32.65 4.01
C GLU A 121 -4.14 33.78 4.30
N SER A 122 -4.05 34.87 3.54
CA SER A 122 -4.96 36.00 3.64
C SER A 122 -6.39 35.51 3.42
N PRO A 123 -7.30 35.64 4.42
CA PRO A 123 -8.72 35.58 4.12
C PRO A 123 -8.98 36.79 3.24
N PHE A 124 -9.07 36.60 1.92
CA PHE A 124 -9.61 37.65 1.06
C PHE A 124 -11.03 37.91 1.56
N ASN A 125 -11.17 39.07 2.18
CA ASN A 125 -12.43 39.71 2.51
C ASN A 125 -13.18 39.92 1.18
N ASN A 126 -13.94 38.91 0.76
CA ASN A 126 -14.94 39.04 -0.29
C ASN A 126 -16.17 39.75 0.30
N GLN A 127 -16.00 41.02 0.67
CA GLN A 127 -17.08 41.97 0.94
C GLN A 127 -17.51 42.64 -0.35
#